data_AF-A0A2G2Q8P3-F1
#
_entry.id   AF-A0A2G2Q8P3-F1
#
_cell.length_a   1.000
_cell.length_b   1.000
_cell.length_c   1.000
_cell.angle_alpha   90.00
_cell.angle_beta   90.00
_cell.angle_gamma   90.00
#
_symmetry.space_group_name_H-M   'P 1'
#
loop_
_entity.id
_entity.type
_entity.pdbx_description
1 polymer ?
#
loop_
_entity_poly.entity_id
_entity_poly.type
_entity_poly.pdbx_seq_one_letter_code
_entity_poly.pdbx_strand_id
1 'polypeptide(L)' 'MINHKILWRKTLRDKAIRYDLNKGQYLQGLLARDNNEQRIYVVTIEPEVEDAQIHNRWPRVVQNGENINFISNQV' A
#
# COMPACT_ATOMS: atom_id res chain seq x y z
N MET A 1 -19.39 -9.94 -6.60
CA MET A 1 -17.96 -9.61 -6.83
C MET A 1 -17.70 -8.28 -6.15
N ILE A 2 -16.89 -8.23 -5.09
CA ILE A 2 -16.58 -6.99 -4.37
C ILE A 2 -15.18 -6.55 -4.79
N ASN A 3 -15.10 -5.48 -5.59
CA ASN A 3 -13.83 -4.84 -5.96
C ASN A 3 -13.40 -3.95 -4.79
N HIS A 4 -12.24 -4.23 -4.20
CA HIS A 4 -11.68 -3.40 -3.14
C HIS A 4 -10.96 -2.21 -3.80
N LYS A 5 -11.42 -0.99 -3.52
CA LYS A 5 -10.95 0.26 -4.12
C LYS A 5 -10.17 1.06 -3.09
N ILE A 6 -8.96 1.48 -3.44
CA ILE A 6 -8.11 2.29 -2.55
C ILE A 6 -7.86 3.64 -3.21
N LEU A 7 -8.25 4.72 -2.52
CA LEU A 7 -8.08 6.09 -2.97
C LEU A 7 -7.01 6.77 -2.10
N TRP A 8 -5.87 7.13 -2.71
CA TRP A 8 -4.84 7.94 -2.07
C TRP A 8 -5.01 9.40 -2.50
N ARG A 9 -5.03 10.34 -1.54
CA ARG A 9 -5.18 11.78 -1.82
C ARG A 9 -4.04 12.55 -1.16
N LYS A 10 -3.26 13.29 -1.96
CA LYS A 10 -2.44 14.41 -1.48
C LYS A 10 -3.25 15.68 -1.68
N THR A 11 -3.43 16.46 -0.63
CA THR A 11 -4.08 17.77 -0.76
C THR A 11 -2.99 18.79 -1.05
N LEU A 12 -3.02 19.38 -2.25
CA LEU A 12 -2.91 20.81 -2.55
C LEU A 12 -2.65 20.95 -4.05
N ARG A 13 -3.73 20.91 -4.84
CA ARG A 13 -3.76 20.92 -6.32
C ARG A 13 -3.19 19.63 -6.93
N ASP A 14 -3.77 19.23 -8.06
CA ASP A 14 -3.37 18.12 -8.93
C ASP A 14 -3.87 16.69 -8.61
N LYS A 15 -4.53 16.16 -9.65
CA LYS A 15 -4.91 14.79 -10.02
C LYS A 15 -4.84 13.71 -8.91
N ALA A 16 -6.00 13.19 -8.52
CA ALA A 16 -6.08 11.92 -7.81
C ALA A 16 -5.62 10.78 -8.74
N ILE A 17 -4.55 10.10 -8.37
CA ILE A 17 -4.07 8.93 -9.09
C ILE A 17 -4.69 7.70 -8.45
N ARG A 18 -5.40 6.94 -9.28
CA ARG A 18 -6.09 5.72 -8.89
C ARG A 18 -5.21 4.55 -9.28
N TYR A 19 -5.00 3.64 -8.35
CA TYR A 19 -4.34 2.37 -8.63
C TYR A 19 -5.36 1.26 -8.39
N ASP A 20 -5.66 0.52 -9.44
CA ASP A 20 -6.61 -0.58 -9.37
C ASP A 20 -5.86 -1.86 -8.96
N LEU A 21 -6.39 -2.57 -7.97
CA LEU A 21 -5.89 -3.89 -7.60
C LEU A 21 -6.62 -4.94 -8.42
N ASN A 22 -5.85 -5.80 -9.08
CA ASN A 22 -6.38 -6.97 -9.74
C ASN A 22 -6.79 -8.04 -8.71
N LYS A 23 -7.62 -9.00 -9.15
CA LYS A 23 -8.02 -10.12 -8.30
C LYS A 23 -6.78 -10.87 -7.80
N GLY A 24 -6.71 -11.09 -6.48
CA GLY A 24 -5.56 -11.76 -5.85
C GLY A 24 -4.40 -10.81 -5.52
N GLN A 25 -4.53 -9.52 -5.80
CA GLN A 25 -3.61 -8.49 -5.32
C GLN A 25 -4.12 -7.83 -4.04
N TYR A 26 -3.19 -7.52 -3.14
CA TYR A 26 -3.47 -6.90 -1.85
C TYR A 26 -2.43 -5.84 -1.53
N LEU A 27 -2.74 -4.91 -0.61
CA LEU A 27 -1.70 -4.07 -0.02
C LEU A 27 -1.11 -4.75 1.18
N GLN A 28 0.22 -4.70 1.30
CA GLN A 28 0.88 -5.09 2.53
C GLN A 28 0.70 -4.00 3.59
N GLY A 29 0.36 -4.40 4.81
CA GLY A 29 0.28 -3.48 5.93
C GLY A 29 0.39 -4.17 7.28
N LEU A 30 0.61 -3.35 8.31
CA LEU A 30 0.58 -3.75 9.71
C LEU A 30 -0.72 -3.30 10.34
N LEU A 31 -1.35 -4.20 11.08
CA LEU A 31 -2.56 -3.94 11.84
C LEU A 31 -2.19 -3.64 13.29
N ALA A 32 -2.34 -2.39 13.71
CA ALA A 32 -2.27 -2.03 15.12
C ALA A 32 -3.69 -1.93 15.70
N ARG A 33 -3.88 -2.50 16.89
CA ARG A 33 -5.13 -2.43 17.64
C ARG A 33 -4.84 -1.87 19.01
N ASP A 34 -5.61 -0.87 19.40
CA ASP A 34 -5.56 -0.28 20.74
C ASP A 34 -7.00 0.02 21.18
N ASN A 35 -7.49 -0.72 22.15
CA ASN A 35 -8.89 -0.70 22.58
C ASN A 35 -9.88 -0.84 21.40
N ASN A 36 -10.72 0.18 21.20
CA ASN A 36 -11.70 0.24 20.10
C ASN A 36 -11.13 0.88 18.83
N GLU A 37 -9.83 1.18 18.80
CA GLU A 37 -9.17 1.76 17.63
C GLU A 37 -8.40 0.70 16.85
N GLN A 38 -8.57 0.73 15.53
CA GLN A 38 -7.82 -0.09 14.59
C GLN A 38 -7.13 0.81 13.58
N ARG A 39 -5.80 0.72 13.50
CA ARG A 39 -4.97 1.45 12.53
C ARG A 39 -4.31 0.47 11.58
N ILE A 40 -4.35 0.79 10.29
CA ILE A 40 -3.64 0.04 9.24
C ILE A 40 -2.50 0.92 8.73
N TYR A 41 -1.28 0.46 8.94
CA TYR A 41 -0.08 1.10 8.39
C TYR A 41 0.31 0.39 7.10
N VAL A 42 0.18 1.08 5.97
CA VAL A 42 0.51 0.51 4.66
C VAL A 42 2.03 0.59 4.43
N VAL A 43 2.62 -0.55 4.07
CA VAL A 43 4.03 -0.59 3.67
C VAL A 43 4.19 0.13 2.35
N THR A 44 5.18 1.01 2.27
CA THR A 44 5.53 1.70 1.03
C THR A 44 6.88 1.25 0.50
N ILE A 45 7.04 1.29 -0.81
CA ILE A 45 8.29 1.08 -1.55
C ILE A 45 8.67 2.35 -2.31
N GLU A 46 9.91 2.39 -2.78
CA GLU A 46 10.34 3.39 -3.74
C GLU A 46 9.70 3.06 -5.10
N PRO A 47 9.15 4.05 -5.82
CA PRO A 47 8.64 3.85 -7.17
C PRO A 47 9.74 3.46 -8.16
N GLU A 48 9.32 2.86 -9.26
CA GLU A 48 10.16 2.81 -10.46
C GLU A 48 10.45 4.23 -10.98
N VAL A 49 11.57 4.41 -11.67
CA VAL A 49 12.07 5.74 -12.09
C VAL A 49 11.02 6.51 -12.91
N GLU A 50 10.25 5.80 -13.73
CA GLU A 50 9.19 6.34 -14.60
C GLU A 50 8.02 6.93 -13.80
N ASP A 51 7.76 6.38 -12.62
CA ASP A 51 6.67 6.76 -11.72
C ASP A 51 7.12 7.65 -10.54
N ALA A 52 8.44 7.81 -10.37
CA ALA A 52 9.02 8.63 -9.30
C ALA A 52 8.63 10.11 -9.37
N GLN A 53 8.36 10.60 -10.59
CA GLN A 53 7.86 11.95 -10.85
C GLN A 53 6.46 12.23 -10.30
N ILE A 54 5.69 11.17 -9.98
CA ILE A 54 4.35 11.27 -9.44
C ILE A 54 4.41 11.44 -7.91
N HIS A 55 4.99 10.45 -7.23
CA HIS A 55 5.08 10.38 -5.77
C HIS A 55 6.35 9.65 -5.36
N ASN A 56 7.04 10.17 -4.34
CA ASN A 56 8.28 9.59 -3.82
C ASN A 56 8.08 8.21 -3.17
N ARG A 57 6.85 7.80 -2.86
CA ARG A 57 6.52 6.55 -2.16
C ARG A 57 5.26 5.94 -2.75
N TRP A 58 5.29 4.63 -2.94
CA TRP A 58 4.17 3.87 -3.49
C TRP A 58 3.75 2.75 -2.55
N PRO A 59 2.46 2.43 -2.42
CA PRO A 59 2.01 1.33 -1.59
C PRO A 59 2.52 0.01 -2.17
N ARG A 60 3.05 -0.87 -1.31
CA ARG A 60 3.50 -2.20 -1.73
C ARG A 60 2.31 -3.09 -2.03
N VAL A 61 2.13 -3.44 -3.30
CA VAL A 61 1.16 -4.43 -3.75
C VAL A 61 1.80 -5.81 -3.68
N VAL A 62 1.09 -6.78 -3.10
CA VAL A 62 1.50 -8.19 -2.99
C VAL A 62 0.48 -9.09 -3.68
N GLN A 63 0.92 -10.28 -4.07
CA GLN A 63 0.04 -11.30 -4.64
C GLN A 63 -0.32 -12.39 -3.62
N ASN A 64 -1.47 -13.04 -3.81
CA ASN A 64 -1.87 -14.20 -3.03
C ASN A 64 -0.82 -15.33 -3.17
N GLY A 65 -0.30 -15.85 -2.06
CA GLY A 65 0.72 -16.88 -2.06
C GLY A 65 2.16 -16.38 -2.26
N GLU A 66 2.38 -15.06 -2.32
CA GLU A 66 3.72 -14.50 -2.29
C GLU A 66 4.39 -14.79 -0.94
N ASN A 67 5.62 -15.32 -0.98
CA ASN A 67 6.43 -15.47 0.23
C ASN A 67 6.89 -14.08 0.70
N ILE A 68 6.14 -13.52 1.65
CA ILE A 68 6.55 -12.34 2.40
C ILE A 68 7.69 -12.73 3.33
N ASN A 69 8.92 -12.55 2.85
CA ASN A 69 10.11 -12.61 3.70
C ASN A 69 10.03 -11.45 4.69
N PHE A 70 9.55 -11.73 5.89
CA PHE A 70 9.74 -10.84 7.02
C PHE A 70 11.24 -10.82 7.30
N ILE A 71 11.93 -9.78 6.86
CA ILE A 71 13.27 -9.49 7.37
C ILE A 71 13.05 -9.13 8.84
N SER A 72 13.15 -10.12 9.73
CA SER A 72 13.28 -9.83 11.14
C SER A 72 14.61 -9.11 11.29
N ASN A 73 14.58 -7.79 11.42
CA ASN A 73 15.66 -7.11 12.10
C ASN A 73 15.62 -7.65 13.52
N GLN A 74 16.48 -8.64 13.79
CA GLN A 74 16.86 -9.01 15.15
C GLN A 74 17.45 -7.74 15.75
N VAL A 75 16.71 -7.18 16.72
CA VAL A 75 17.16 -6.07 17.56
C VAL A 75 18.26 -6.56 18.47
#